data_AF-A0A453LH99-F1
#
_entry.id   AF-A0A453LH99-F1
#
_cell.length_a   1.000
_cell.length_b   1.000
_cell.length_c   1.000
_cell.angle_alpha   90.00
_cell.angle_beta   90.00
_cell.angle_gamma   90.00
#
_symmetry.space_group_name_H-M   'P 1'
#
loop_
_entity.id
_entity.type
_entity.pdbx_description
1 polymer ?
#
loop_
_entity_poly.entity_id
_entity_poly.type
_entity_poly.pdbx_seq_one_letter_code
_entity_poly.pdbx_strand_id
1 'polypeptide(L)'
;QFNFEGRNDMIKFLKLIQSFGMYAIVRIGPFIQGEWNHGALPYWLREIPHIIFRANNEPYKREMEKFVKFIVQMLKDENMFASQGGHVILAQIENEYGNIKKDHITEGDKYLEWAGEMALSTNIGVPWIMCKQSTAPGVVIPTCNGRHCGDTWVMKDENKPHLWTENWTAQFRAFGNDLAQRSAEDIAYSVLRFFAKGGTLVNYYMYYGGTNFGRTGASYVLTGYYDEGPVDEYGMPKAPKYGHLRDLHNVIKSYSRAFLEGKQSFELLGQGHATSRFLRKSYAWLSSPTTIQGRTEL
;
A
#
# COMPACT_ATOMS: atom_id res chain seq x y z
N GLN A 1 28.57 1.48 -0.20
CA GLN A 1 28.53 0.00 -0.23
C GLN A 1 27.11 -0.43 0.09
N PHE A 2 26.58 -1.41 -0.65
CA PHE A 2 25.27 -1.99 -0.39
C PHE A 2 25.39 -3.29 0.41
N ASN A 3 24.38 -3.62 1.22
CA ASN A 3 24.34 -4.86 1.99
C ASN A 3 22.99 -5.57 1.75
N PHE A 4 23.03 -6.71 1.07
CA PHE A 4 21.90 -7.59 0.80
C PHE A 4 22.10 -8.99 1.39
N GLU A 5 22.88 -9.09 2.48
CA GLU A 5 23.14 -10.35 3.18
C GLU A 5 22.16 -10.55 4.34
N GLY A 6 21.97 -11.82 4.75
CA GLY A 6 21.16 -12.18 5.91
C GLY A 6 19.70 -11.72 5.77
N ARG A 7 19.22 -10.94 6.75
CA ARG A 7 17.83 -10.42 6.74
C ARG A 7 17.59 -9.30 5.72
N ASN A 8 18.65 -8.78 5.09
CA ASN A 8 18.55 -7.75 4.06
C ASN A 8 18.50 -8.34 2.65
N ASP A 9 18.50 -9.67 2.52
CA ASP A 9 18.40 -10.37 1.22
C ASP A 9 16.96 -10.30 0.68
N MET A 10 16.67 -9.17 0.03
CA MET A 10 15.36 -8.89 -0.57
C MET A 10 15.02 -9.87 -1.69
N ILE A 11 15.99 -10.32 -2.49
CA ILE A 11 15.75 -11.25 -3.59
C ILE A 11 15.32 -12.61 -3.05
N LYS A 12 16.00 -13.11 -2.02
CA LYS A 12 15.58 -14.35 -1.34
C LYS A 12 14.17 -14.24 -0.77
N PHE A 13 13.83 -13.09 -0.16
CA PHE A 13 12.48 -12.86 0.36
C PHE A 13 11.41 -12.85 -0.74
N LEU A 14 11.66 -12.18 -1.87
CA LEU A 14 10.73 -12.15 -3.01
C LEU A 14 10.58 -13.52 -3.69
N LYS A 15 11.68 -14.27 -3.83
CA LYS A 15 11.63 -15.66 -4.33
C LYS A 15 10.83 -16.56 -3.39
N LEU A 16 10.88 -16.33 -2.07
CA LEU A 16 10.05 -17.05 -1.11
C LEU A 16 8.56 -16.74 -1.32
N ILE A 17 8.20 -15.45 -1.43
CA ILE A 17 6.82 -15.03 -1.76
C ILE A 17 6.32 -15.73 -3.03
N GLN A 18 7.15 -15.74 -4.08
CA GLN A 18 6.84 -16.45 -5.33
C GLN A 18 6.66 -17.96 -5.13
N SER A 19 7.50 -18.62 -4.34
CA SER A 19 7.39 -20.07 -4.08
C SER A 19 6.10 -20.46 -3.36
N PHE A 20 5.50 -19.53 -2.60
CA PHE A 20 4.18 -19.68 -1.98
C PHE A 20 3.02 -19.24 -2.89
N GLY A 21 3.28 -18.90 -4.16
CA GLY A 21 2.27 -18.48 -5.12
C GLY A 21 1.66 -17.10 -4.82
N MET A 22 2.32 -16.29 -3.99
CA MET A 22 1.85 -14.96 -3.62
C MET A 22 2.47 -13.88 -4.53
N TYR A 23 1.83 -12.71 -4.61
CA TYR A 23 2.37 -11.54 -5.32
C TYR A 23 2.94 -10.51 -4.35
N ALA A 24 3.82 -9.64 -4.86
CA ALA A 24 4.47 -8.59 -4.09
C ALA A 24 4.17 -7.20 -4.64
N ILE A 25 3.98 -6.25 -3.71
CA ILE A 25 4.04 -4.81 -3.95
C ILE A 25 5.36 -4.32 -3.37
N VAL A 26 6.30 -3.89 -4.21
CA VAL A 26 7.63 -3.45 -3.74
C VAL A 26 7.65 -1.94 -3.59
N ARG A 27 7.59 -1.46 -2.35
CA ARG A 27 7.59 -0.03 -2.04
C ARG A 27 9.01 0.50 -1.88
N ILE A 28 9.60 0.93 -2.99
CA ILE A 28 11.05 1.24 -3.07
C ILE A 28 11.41 2.52 -2.32
N GLY A 29 10.54 3.54 -2.32
CA GLY A 29 10.82 4.81 -1.65
C GLY A 29 11.64 5.77 -2.51
N PRO A 30 12.85 6.22 -2.12
CA PRO A 30 13.71 5.65 -1.06
C PRO A 30 13.39 6.15 0.36
N PHE A 31 12.69 7.28 0.49
CA PHE A 31 12.05 7.61 1.75
C PHE A 31 10.81 6.72 1.91
N ILE A 32 10.76 5.94 2.99
CA ILE A 32 9.66 5.01 3.24
C ILE A 32 8.87 5.33 4.51
N GLN A 33 9.31 6.32 5.30
CA GLN A 33 8.89 6.48 6.69
C GLN A 33 9.10 5.16 7.46
N GLY A 34 8.07 4.33 7.56
CA GLY A 34 8.14 2.97 8.09
C GLY A 34 8.40 2.85 9.57
N GLU A 35 8.23 3.95 10.34
CA GLU A 35 8.68 4.04 11.74
C GLU A 35 10.16 3.62 11.88
N TRP A 36 10.91 3.80 10.78
CA TRP A 36 12.26 3.31 10.60
C TRP A 36 13.24 4.46 10.71
N ASN A 37 14.46 4.15 11.13
CA ASN A 37 15.47 5.17 11.41
C ASN A 37 15.67 6.11 10.21
N HIS A 38 15.50 7.40 10.48
CA HIS A 38 15.63 8.49 9.49
C HIS A 38 14.76 8.30 8.22
N GLY A 39 13.63 7.61 8.33
CA GLY A 39 12.76 7.30 7.19
C GLY A 39 13.43 6.43 6.13
N ALA A 40 14.43 5.64 6.55
CA ALA A 40 15.37 4.85 5.76
C ALA A 40 16.42 5.63 4.94
N LEU A 41 16.42 6.96 4.96
CA LEU A 41 17.46 7.73 4.30
C LEU A 41 18.80 7.53 5.03
N PRO A 42 19.88 7.10 4.35
CA PRO A 42 21.17 6.94 5.00
C PRO A 42 21.70 8.26 5.57
N TYR A 43 22.28 8.23 6.78
CA TYR A 43 22.78 9.43 7.46
C TYR A 43 23.84 10.19 6.65
N TRP A 44 24.70 9.48 5.93
CA TRP A 44 25.76 10.10 5.12
C TRP A 44 25.21 11.01 4.02
N LEU A 45 23.93 10.88 3.62
CA LEU A 45 23.31 11.82 2.69
C LEU A 45 23.39 13.25 3.22
N ARG A 46 23.31 13.46 4.54
CA ARG A 46 23.41 14.80 5.17
C ARG A 46 24.74 15.49 4.94
N GLU A 47 25.80 14.72 4.66
CA GLU A 47 27.14 15.24 4.41
C GLU A 47 27.32 15.74 2.98
N ILE A 48 26.33 15.52 2.10
CA ILE A 48 26.37 16.04 0.74
C ILE A 48 26.08 17.55 0.77
N PRO A 49 26.99 18.41 0.25
CA PRO A 49 26.79 19.85 0.25
C PRO A 49 25.46 20.27 -0.39
N HIS A 50 24.74 21.16 0.28
CA HIS A 50 23.48 21.75 -0.18
C HIS A 50 22.33 20.76 -0.45
N ILE A 51 22.40 19.56 0.11
CA ILE A 51 21.30 18.60 -0.04
C ILE A 51 20.06 19.06 0.72
N ILE A 52 18.90 18.92 0.08
CA ILE A 52 17.60 19.10 0.71
C ILE A 52 16.79 17.85 0.39
N PHE A 53 16.43 17.09 1.43
CA PHE A 53 15.71 15.84 1.25
C PHE A 53 14.29 16.09 0.76
N ARG A 54 13.83 15.20 -0.13
CA ARG A 54 12.44 15.18 -0.63
C ARG A 54 12.03 16.54 -1.23
N ALA A 55 12.93 17.15 -1.98
CA ALA A 55 12.72 18.45 -2.61
C ALA A 55 13.24 18.41 -4.05
N ASN A 56 12.86 19.42 -4.84
CA ASN A 56 13.42 19.65 -6.16
C ASN A 56 14.86 20.16 -6.06
N ASN A 57 15.76 19.28 -5.63
CA ASN A 57 17.14 19.56 -5.26
C ASN A 57 18.03 18.55 -5.97
N GLU A 58 18.92 19.01 -6.84
CA GLU A 58 19.75 18.14 -7.69
C GLU A 58 20.59 17.12 -6.91
N PRO A 59 21.29 17.48 -5.80
CA PRO A 59 22.00 16.51 -4.98
C PRO A 59 21.10 15.36 -4.49
N TYR A 60 19.90 15.66 -4.00
CA TYR A 60 18.95 14.65 -3.53
C TYR A 60 18.40 13.80 -4.69
N LYS A 61 17.97 14.44 -5.79
CA LYS A 61 17.44 13.77 -6.97
C LYS A 61 18.44 12.76 -7.55
N ARG A 62 19.72 13.15 -7.65
CA ARG A 62 20.79 12.27 -8.13
C ARG A 62 20.96 11.02 -7.27
N GLU A 63 21.02 11.16 -5.94
CA GLU A 63 21.21 10.01 -5.06
C GLU A 63 19.96 9.12 -4.99
N MET A 64 18.76 9.71 -5.03
CA MET A 64 17.49 8.98 -5.11
C MET A 64 17.41 8.16 -6.40
N GLU A 65 17.67 8.78 -7.56
CA GLU A 65 17.64 8.09 -8.86
C GLU A 65 18.65 6.95 -8.90
N LYS A 66 19.88 7.19 -8.44
CA LYS A 66 20.93 6.17 -8.37
C LYS A 66 20.48 4.95 -7.56
N PHE A 67 19.89 5.18 -6.39
CA PHE A 67 19.40 4.09 -5.53
C PHE A 67 18.22 3.36 -6.17
N VAL A 68 17.21 4.09 -6.66
CA VAL A 68 16.01 3.49 -7.27
C VAL A 68 16.39 2.66 -8.49
N LYS A 69 17.24 3.19 -9.39
CA LYS A 69 17.71 2.44 -10.57
C LYS A 69 18.51 1.21 -10.18
N PHE A 70 19.33 1.29 -9.12
CA PHE A 70 20.06 0.13 -8.61
C PHE A 70 19.12 -0.98 -8.11
N ILE A 71 18.11 -0.63 -7.30
CA ILE A 71 17.09 -1.60 -6.82
C ILE A 71 16.29 -2.18 -7.98
N VAL A 72 15.85 -1.35 -8.92
CA VAL A 72 15.11 -1.81 -10.10
C VAL A 72 15.96 -2.76 -10.94
N GLN A 73 17.24 -2.44 -11.19
CA GLN A 73 18.12 -3.31 -11.96
C GLN A 73 18.30 -4.66 -11.27
N MET A 74 18.53 -4.68 -9.96
CA MET A 74 18.63 -5.92 -9.18
C MET A 74 17.37 -6.78 -9.31
N LEU A 75 16.17 -6.19 -9.25
CA LEU A 75 14.91 -6.90 -9.44
C LEU A 75 14.75 -7.41 -10.88
N LYS A 76 15.23 -6.66 -11.88
CA LYS A 76 15.21 -7.05 -13.29
C LYS A 76 16.14 -8.22 -13.60
N ASP A 77 17.36 -8.17 -13.08
CA ASP A 77 18.38 -9.21 -13.28
C ASP A 77 17.89 -10.57 -12.76
N GLU A 78 17.07 -10.55 -11.71
CA GLU A 78 16.47 -11.73 -11.10
C GLU A 78 15.07 -12.07 -11.64
N ASN A 79 14.58 -11.35 -12.67
CA ASN A 79 13.25 -11.52 -13.27
C ASN A 79 12.09 -11.44 -12.25
N MET A 80 12.18 -10.52 -11.29
CA MET A 80 11.20 -10.42 -10.21
C MET A 80 9.89 -9.72 -10.63
N PHE A 81 9.89 -8.89 -11.68
CA PHE A 81 8.68 -8.22 -12.16
C PHE A 81 7.74 -9.17 -12.93
N ALA A 82 6.43 -8.99 -12.79
CA ALA A 82 5.44 -9.82 -13.47
C ALA A 82 5.53 -9.77 -15.00
N SER A 83 6.01 -8.65 -15.54
CA SER A 83 6.35 -8.50 -16.97
C SER A 83 7.46 -9.44 -17.45
N GLN A 84 8.26 -9.98 -16.53
CA GLN A 84 9.35 -10.93 -16.77
C GLN A 84 9.00 -12.36 -16.29
N GLY A 85 7.74 -12.61 -15.91
CA GLY A 85 7.31 -13.87 -15.30
C GLY A 85 7.54 -13.97 -13.79
N GLY A 86 7.98 -12.88 -13.14
CA GLY A 86 8.10 -12.77 -11.70
C GLY A 86 6.76 -12.46 -11.00
N HIS A 87 6.83 -12.14 -9.71
CA HIS A 87 5.65 -11.96 -8.85
C HIS A 87 5.51 -10.53 -8.28
N VAL A 88 6.39 -9.60 -8.64
CA VAL A 88 6.23 -8.18 -8.31
C VAL A 88 5.23 -7.56 -9.30
N ILE A 89 4.05 -7.17 -8.80
CA ILE A 89 2.92 -6.68 -9.61
C ILE A 89 2.74 -5.16 -9.55
N LEU A 90 3.32 -4.51 -8.54
CA LEU A 90 3.27 -3.06 -8.34
C LEU A 90 4.58 -2.61 -7.70
N ALA A 91 5.03 -1.40 -8.04
CA ALA A 91 6.14 -0.74 -7.37
C ALA A 91 5.73 0.65 -6.87
N GLN A 92 6.23 1.09 -5.72
CA GLN A 92 5.98 2.44 -5.20
C GLN A 92 7.23 3.31 -5.22
N ILE A 93 7.08 4.52 -5.72
CA ILE A 93 8.07 5.59 -5.64
C ILE A 93 7.58 6.63 -4.63
N GLU A 94 8.50 7.17 -3.82
CA GLU A 94 8.19 8.06 -2.68
C GLU A 94 7.25 7.42 -1.64
N ASN A 95 6.96 8.18 -0.57
CA ASN A 95 6.03 7.78 0.46
C ASN A 95 5.31 9.00 1.09
N GLU A 96 4.00 9.08 0.89
CA GLU A 96 3.15 10.12 1.45
C GLU A 96 3.62 11.57 1.22
N TYR A 97 4.22 11.83 0.06
CA TYR A 97 4.77 13.15 -0.25
C TYR A 97 3.72 14.26 -0.27
N GLY A 98 2.46 13.93 -0.61
CA GLY A 98 1.34 14.87 -0.63
C GLY A 98 1.10 15.56 0.71
N ASN A 99 1.48 14.93 1.83
CA ASN A 99 1.36 15.53 3.16
C ASN A 99 2.31 16.72 3.39
N ILE A 100 3.47 16.74 2.72
CA ILE A 100 4.48 17.80 2.86
C ILE A 100 4.53 18.75 1.65
N LYS A 101 4.06 18.29 0.49
CA LYS A 101 4.04 19.07 -0.75
C LYS A 101 3.35 20.44 -0.58
N LYS A 102 2.31 20.51 0.27
CA LYS A 102 1.56 21.74 0.54
C LYS A 102 2.44 22.91 1.02
N ASP A 103 3.57 22.62 1.66
CA ASP A 103 4.49 23.64 2.19
C ASP A 103 5.50 24.12 1.12
N HIS A 104 5.52 23.47 -0.04
CA HIS A 104 6.46 23.72 -1.14
C HIS A 104 5.78 23.66 -2.51
N ILE A 105 4.54 24.16 -2.64
CA ILE A 105 3.63 23.89 -3.77
C ILE A 105 4.33 23.77 -5.14
N THR A 106 4.97 24.83 -5.62
CA THR A 106 5.60 24.86 -6.95
C THR A 106 6.80 23.91 -7.09
N GLU A 107 7.72 23.92 -6.12
CA GLU A 107 8.93 23.08 -6.19
C GLU A 107 8.61 21.61 -5.86
N GLY A 108 7.62 21.37 -5.01
CA GLY A 108 7.07 20.06 -4.70
C GLY A 108 6.36 19.45 -5.91
N ASP A 109 5.65 20.24 -6.72
CA ASP A 109 5.09 19.77 -8.00
C ASP A 109 6.19 19.36 -8.98
N LYS A 110 7.23 20.17 -9.15
CA LYS A 110 8.38 19.82 -10.02
C LYS A 110 9.10 18.57 -9.55
N TYR A 111 9.32 18.43 -8.24
CA TYR A 111 9.92 17.23 -7.67
C TYR A 111 9.04 16.00 -7.89
N LEU A 112 7.73 16.14 -7.67
CA LEU A 112 6.78 15.04 -7.83
C LEU A 112 6.72 14.56 -9.28
N GLU A 113 6.64 15.49 -10.23
CA GLU A 113 6.68 15.19 -11.68
C GLU A 113 7.97 14.44 -12.02
N TRP A 114 9.12 14.98 -11.62
CA TRP A 114 10.41 14.34 -11.82
C TRP A 114 10.48 12.93 -11.20
N ALA A 115 9.98 12.74 -9.98
CA ALA A 115 10.03 11.44 -9.31
C ALA A 115 9.17 10.40 -10.05
N GLY A 116 8.00 10.81 -10.53
CA GLY A 116 7.13 9.97 -11.35
C GLY A 116 7.75 9.62 -12.70
N GLU A 117 8.26 10.61 -13.43
CA GLU A 117 8.94 10.43 -14.72
C GLU A 117 10.18 9.54 -14.58
N MET A 118 11.01 9.76 -13.55
CA MET A 118 12.18 8.94 -13.26
C MET A 118 11.77 7.49 -13.01
N ALA A 119 10.75 7.26 -12.17
CA ALA A 119 10.23 5.92 -11.91
C ALA A 119 9.71 5.25 -13.19
N LEU A 120 8.90 5.95 -13.99
CA LEU A 120 8.37 5.44 -15.26
C LEU A 120 9.49 5.12 -16.26
N SER A 121 10.55 5.94 -16.31
CA SER A 121 11.71 5.74 -17.20
C SER A 121 12.45 4.42 -16.93
N THR A 122 12.29 3.84 -15.73
CA THR A 122 12.92 2.55 -15.41
C THR A 122 12.29 1.38 -16.16
N ASN A 123 11.12 1.56 -16.79
CA ASN A 123 10.45 0.58 -17.66
C ASN A 123 10.38 -0.83 -17.04
N ILE A 124 9.76 -0.95 -15.87
CA ILE A 124 9.61 -2.23 -15.14
C ILE A 124 8.47 -3.11 -15.68
N GLY A 125 7.67 -2.60 -16.62
CA GLY A 125 6.57 -3.35 -17.24
C GLY A 125 5.38 -3.66 -16.30
N VAL A 126 5.38 -3.11 -15.08
CA VAL A 126 4.24 -3.16 -14.14
C VAL A 126 3.94 -1.74 -13.63
N PRO A 127 2.73 -1.46 -13.12
CA PRO A 127 2.37 -0.10 -12.72
C PRO A 127 3.18 0.43 -11.53
N TRP A 128 3.46 1.73 -11.58
CA TRP A 128 3.95 2.50 -10.44
C TRP A 128 2.79 3.11 -9.65
N ILE A 129 2.95 3.15 -8.32
CA ILE A 129 2.02 3.76 -7.38
C ILE A 129 2.69 4.86 -6.54
N MET A 130 1.88 5.78 -6.00
CA MET A 130 2.29 6.78 -5.00
C MET A 130 1.19 6.95 -3.95
N CYS A 131 1.49 6.66 -2.68
CA CYS A 131 0.51 6.77 -1.58
C CYS A 131 0.33 8.21 -1.10
N LYS A 132 -0.90 8.54 -0.67
CA LYS A 132 -1.34 9.90 -0.25
C LYS A 132 -0.98 11.00 -1.26
N GLN A 133 -1.03 10.66 -2.55
CA GLN A 133 -0.60 11.56 -3.61
C GLN A 133 -1.71 11.77 -4.65
N SER A 134 -2.77 12.51 -4.31
CA SER A 134 -3.94 12.67 -5.20
C SER A 134 -3.63 13.27 -6.58
N THR A 135 -2.47 13.92 -6.72
CA THR A 135 -1.96 14.51 -7.97
C THR A 135 -0.76 13.74 -8.52
N ALA A 136 -0.72 12.41 -8.36
CA ALA A 136 0.37 11.60 -8.91
C ALA A 136 0.45 11.78 -10.45
N PRO A 137 1.66 11.97 -11.01
CA PRO A 137 1.84 12.38 -12.40
C PRO A 137 1.61 11.24 -13.38
N GLY A 138 1.22 11.59 -14.61
CA GLY A 138 1.03 10.67 -15.72
C GLY A 138 0.18 9.43 -15.37
N VAL A 139 0.71 8.24 -15.70
CA VAL A 139 0.04 6.96 -15.46
C VAL A 139 0.27 6.38 -14.06
N VAL A 140 1.02 7.08 -13.18
CA VAL A 140 1.25 6.63 -11.80
C VAL A 140 -0.08 6.60 -11.06
N ILE A 141 -0.35 5.50 -10.36
CA ILE A 141 -1.62 5.27 -9.66
C ILE A 141 -1.52 5.86 -8.25
N PRO A 142 -2.31 6.89 -7.91
CA PRO A 142 -2.35 7.41 -6.56
C PRO A 142 -3.13 6.46 -5.63
N THR A 143 -2.64 6.23 -4.42
CA THR A 143 -3.22 5.25 -3.49
C THR A 143 -3.54 5.87 -2.14
N CYS A 144 -4.42 5.20 -1.39
CA CYS A 144 -4.83 5.65 -0.07
C CYS A 144 -4.09 4.92 1.06
N ASN A 145 -3.80 5.66 2.12
CA ASN A 145 -3.39 5.15 3.43
C ASN A 145 -4.36 5.67 4.51
N GLY A 146 -4.58 4.89 5.56
CA GLY A 146 -5.44 5.27 6.68
C GLY A 146 -6.25 4.10 7.22
N ARG A 147 -7.22 4.40 8.09
CA ARG A 147 -8.12 3.39 8.68
C ARG A 147 -9.42 3.17 7.88
N HIS A 148 -9.87 4.16 7.10
CA HIS A 148 -11.19 4.13 6.45
C HIS A 148 -11.14 4.73 5.04
N CYS A 149 -10.26 4.23 4.17
CA CYS A 149 -10.10 4.78 2.82
C CYS A 149 -11.37 4.74 1.96
N GLY A 150 -12.34 3.86 2.26
CA GLY A 150 -13.66 3.92 1.61
C GLY A 150 -14.42 5.22 1.86
N ASP A 151 -14.17 5.90 2.98
CA ASP A 151 -14.87 7.14 3.33
C ASP A 151 -13.96 8.38 3.23
N THR A 152 -12.65 8.22 3.36
CA THR A 152 -11.69 9.34 3.40
C THR A 152 -10.94 9.58 2.09
N TRP A 153 -11.10 8.73 1.08
CA TRP A 153 -10.39 8.84 -0.18
C TRP A 153 -11.32 8.81 -1.37
N VAL A 154 -11.14 9.77 -2.28
CA VAL A 154 -11.90 9.89 -3.52
C VAL A 154 -10.91 9.81 -4.66
N MET A 155 -11.06 8.78 -5.50
CA MET A 155 -10.31 8.74 -6.75
C MET A 155 -10.95 9.68 -7.77
N LYS A 156 -10.20 10.66 -8.25
CA LYS A 156 -10.65 11.60 -9.28
C LYS A 156 -10.58 11.05 -10.70
N ASP A 157 -9.66 10.12 -10.96
CA ASP A 157 -9.48 9.50 -12.27
C ASP A 157 -10.17 8.15 -12.28
N GLU A 158 -11.33 8.08 -12.93
CA GLU A 158 -12.15 6.86 -13.03
C GLU A 158 -11.46 5.73 -13.81
N ASN A 159 -10.39 6.03 -14.56
CA ASN A 159 -9.61 5.02 -15.28
C ASN A 159 -8.51 4.37 -14.43
N LYS A 160 -8.26 4.89 -13.21
CA LYS A 160 -7.26 4.33 -12.28
C LYS A 160 -7.95 3.50 -11.21
N PRO A 161 -7.41 2.31 -10.86
CA PRO A 161 -8.01 1.46 -9.85
C PRO A 161 -7.91 2.09 -8.45
N HIS A 162 -8.90 1.85 -7.61
CA HIS A 162 -8.86 2.28 -6.21
C HIS A 162 -8.03 1.29 -5.38
N LEU A 163 -6.83 1.71 -4.99
CA LEU A 163 -5.89 0.90 -4.21
C LEU A 163 -5.69 1.50 -2.81
N TRP A 164 -5.75 0.64 -1.79
CA TRP A 164 -5.49 0.98 -0.40
C TRP A 164 -4.20 0.30 0.07
N THR A 165 -3.11 1.07 0.07
CA THR A 165 -1.74 0.58 0.31
C THR A 165 -1.40 0.43 1.78
N GLU A 166 -2.09 1.13 2.68
CA GLU A 166 -1.94 0.94 4.13
C GLU A 166 -3.27 1.04 4.86
N ASN A 167 -3.88 -0.11 5.12
CA ASN A 167 -4.96 -0.24 6.09
C ASN A 167 -4.34 -0.44 7.48
N TRP A 168 -4.26 0.64 8.26
CA TRP A 168 -3.57 0.65 9.55
C TRP A 168 -4.23 -0.30 10.55
N THR A 169 -3.55 -1.39 10.93
CA THR A 169 -4.07 -2.41 11.86
C THR A 169 -4.06 -1.97 13.31
N ALA A 170 -3.23 -0.98 13.63
CA ALA A 170 -3.27 -0.15 14.83
C ALA A 170 -2.42 1.11 14.59
N GLN A 171 -2.20 1.89 15.65
CA GLN A 171 -1.18 2.93 15.65
C GLN A 171 0.12 2.32 16.18
N PHE A 172 1.26 2.64 15.57
CA PHE A 172 2.55 2.29 16.13
C PHE A 172 2.74 2.85 17.54
N ARG A 173 3.57 2.20 18.33
CA ARG A 173 3.83 2.60 19.72
C ARG A 173 5.21 3.26 19.86
N ALA A 174 5.22 4.36 20.60
CA ALA A 174 6.44 4.95 21.12
C ALA A 174 6.65 4.54 22.59
N PHE A 175 7.89 4.64 23.08
CA PHE A 175 8.20 4.49 24.50
C PHE A 175 7.36 5.47 25.33
N GLY A 176 6.64 4.94 26.32
CA GLY A 176 5.73 5.70 27.18
C GLY A 176 4.28 5.76 26.68
N ASN A 177 3.96 5.29 25.48
CA ASN A 177 2.58 5.26 24.98
C ASN A 177 1.78 4.09 25.56
N ASP A 178 0.49 4.34 25.76
CA ASP A 178 -0.51 3.31 25.98
C ASP A 178 -0.64 2.36 24.79
N LEU A 179 -1.31 1.23 25.03
CA LEU A 179 -1.61 0.25 23.98
C LEU A 179 -2.66 0.83 23.03
N ALA A 180 -2.29 1.06 21.77
CA ALA A 180 -3.24 1.39 20.72
C ALA A 180 -3.79 0.10 20.10
N GLN A 181 -5.10 -0.09 20.14
CA GLN A 181 -5.76 -1.25 19.53
C GLN A 181 -6.77 -0.82 18.47
N ARG A 182 -6.99 -1.72 17.51
CA ARG A 182 -8.08 -1.64 16.54
C ARG A 182 -8.71 -3.02 16.46
N SER A 183 -10.03 -3.08 16.59
CA SER A 183 -10.75 -4.35 16.64
C SER A 183 -10.76 -5.04 15.26
N ALA A 184 -10.98 -6.35 15.24
CA ALA A 184 -11.04 -7.12 14.00
C ALA A 184 -12.25 -6.72 13.16
N GLU A 185 -13.36 -6.41 13.84
CA GLU A 185 -14.64 -5.99 13.31
C GLU A 185 -14.52 -4.65 12.59
N ASP A 186 -13.82 -3.67 13.19
CA ASP A 186 -13.61 -2.37 12.56
C ASP A 186 -12.73 -2.48 11.29
N ILE A 187 -11.67 -3.29 11.36
CA ILE A 187 -10.83 -3.57 10.18
C ILE A 187 -11.69 -4.22 9.09
N ALA A 188 -12.48 -5.25 9.42
CA ALA A 188 -13.32 -5.95 8.45
C ALA A 188 -14.39 -5.04 7.84
N TYR A 189 -15.08 -4.25 8.67
CA TYR A 189 -16.03 -3.24 8.24
C TYR A 189 -15.38 -2.25 7.26
N SER A 190 -14.21 -1.71 7.61
CA SER A 190 -13.52 -0.73 6.77
C SER A 190 -13.11 -1.29 5.40
N VAL A 191 -12.69 -2.57 5.35
CA VAL A 191 -12.36 -3.26 4.10
C VAL A 191 -13.61 -3.46 3.26
N LEU A 192 -14.69 -4.01 3.81
CA LEU A 192 -15.94 -4.20 3.07
C LEU A 192 -16.49 -2.86 2.57
N ARG A 193 -16.42 -1.81 3.39
CA ARG A 193 -16.81 -0.45 3.00
C ARG A 193 -15.99 0.07 1.82
N PHE A 194 -14.70 -0.23 1.77
CA PHE A 194 -13.82 0.13 0.66
C PHE A 194 -14.19 -0.62 -0.63
N PHE A 195 -14.34 -1.95 -0.59
CA PHE A 195 -14.79 -2.74 -1.75
C PHE A 195 -16.19 -2.35 -2.23
N ALA A 196 -17.11 -2.08 -1.29
CA ALA A 196 -18.46 -1.58 -1.57
C ALA A 196 -18.47 -0.19 -2.22
N LYS A 197 -17.32 0.49 -2.32
CA LYS A 197 -17.10 1.78 -2.98
C LYS A 197 -16.11 1.72 -4.14
N GLY A 198 -15.96 0.53 -4.76
CA GLY A 198 -15.13 0.34 -5.95
C GLY A 198 -13.66 0.08 -5.64
N GLY A 199 -13.30 -0.13 -4.37
CA GLY A 199 -11.98 -0.61 -3.96
C GLY A 199 -11.64 -1.96 -4.60
N THR A 200 -10.40 -2.13 -5.05
CA THR A 200 -9.95 -3.34 -5.75
C THR A 200 -8.73 -4.02 -5.13
N LEU A 201 -8.01 -3.31 -4.25
CA LEU A 201 -6.85 -3.83 -3.53
C LEU A 201 -6.77 -3.22 -2.13
N VAL A 202 -6.57 -4.06 -1.11
CA VAL A 202 -6.26 -3.61 0.25
C VAL A 202 -5.01 -4.31 0.76
N ASN A 203 -4.12 -3.56 1.40
CA ASN A 203 -2.93 -4.06 2.07
C ASN A 203 -2.98 -3.69 3.57
N TYR A 204 -2.77 -4.67 4.45
CA TYR A 204 -2.72 -4.43 5.89
C TYR A 204 -1.35 -3.90 6.30
N TYR A 205 -1.33 -2.74 6.93
CA TYR A 205 -0.13 -2.16 7.52
C TYR A 205 -0.32 -2.15 9.06
N MET A 206 0.14 -3.15 9.81
CA MET A 206 0.98 -4.28 9.42
C MET A 206 0.20 -5.60 9.43
N TYR A 207 0.46 -6.47 8.45
CA TYR A 207 0.01 -7.87 8.54
C TYR A 207 0.86 -8.66 9.55
N TYR A 208 2.18 -8.55 9.39
CA TYR A 208 3.21 -8.95 10.35
C TYR A 208 4.16 -7.76 10.49
N GLY A 209 4.29 -7.21 11.70
CA GLY A 209 5.13 -6.05 11.93
C GLY A 209 6.55 -6.39 12.42
N GLY A 210 6.68 -7.43 13.24
CA GLY A 210 7.98 -7.97 13.68
C GLY A 210 8.70 -7.10 14.70
N THR A 211 10.04 -7.03 14.58
CA THR A 211 10.93 -6.42 15.59
C THR A 211 11.97 -5.52 14.93
N ASN A 212 12.15 -4.33 15.50
CA ASN A 212 13.23 -3.39 15.19
C ASN A 212 14.56 -3.88 15.81
N PHE A 213 15.20 -4.87 15.17
CA PHE A 213 16.45 -5.44 15.67
C PHE A 213 17.63 -4.45 15.64
N GLY A 214 18.48 -4.53 16.67
CA GLY A 214 19.69 -3.71 16.76
C GLY A 214 19.35 -2.26 17.09
N ARG A 215 19.72 -1.33 16.18
CA ARG A 215 19.63 0.12 16.41
C ARG A 215 19.09 0.89 15.19
N THR A 216 18.20 0.27 14.43
CA THR A 216 17.67 0.81 13.16
C THR A 216 16.18 1.16 13.20
N GLY A 217 15.51 1.03 14.35
CA GLY A 217 14.19 1.64 14.56
C GLY A 217 14.26 3.16 14.64
N ALA A 218 13.15 3.86 14.36
CA ALA A 218 13.09 5.30 14.53
C ALA A 218 13.18 5.73 16.00
N SER A 219 13.51 7.02 16.20
CA SER A 219 13.56 7.60 17.55
C SER A 219 12.23 7.40 18.27
N TYR A 220 12.32 7.01 19.54
CA TYR A 220 11.19 6.71 20.42
C TYR A 220 10.30 5.53 20.03
N VAL A 221 10.47 4.89 18.86
CA VAL A 221 9.71 3.69 18.49
C VAL A 221 10.20 2.49 19.31
N LEU A 222 9.26 1.64 19.72
CA LEU A 222 9.56 0.44 20.49
C LEU A 222 10.44 -0.55 19.69
N THR A 223 11.14 -1.43 20.43
CA THR A 223 11.84 -2.58 19.82
C THR A 223 10.85 -3.53 19.15
N GLY A 224 9.75 -3.87 19.82
CA GLY A 224 8.66 -4.62 19.21
C GLY A 224 7.84 -3.72 18.29
N TYR A 225 7.65 -4.14 17.05
CA TYR A 225 6.91 -3.42 16.01
C TYR A 225 5.66 -4.19 15.59
N TYR A 226 5.01 -4.86 16.55
CA TYR A 226 3.86 -5.71 16.31
C TYR A 226 2.68 -4.98 15.61
N ASP A 227 2.38 -3.75 16.04
CA ASP A 227 1.26 -2.93 15.54
C ASP A 227 -0.10 -3.65 15.53
N GLU A 228 -0.28 -4.55 16.52
CA GLU A 228 -1.48 -5.36 16.69
C GLU A 228 -1.95 -6.02 15.38
N GLY A 229 -0.99 -6.44 14.55
CA GLY A 229 -1.26 -7.11 13.28
C GLY A 229 -1.98 -8.45 13.47
N PRO A 230 -2.53 -9.04 12.39
CA PRO A 230 -3.04 -10.41 12.39
C PRO A 230 -2.01 -11.46 12.82
N VAL A 231 -0.71 -11.20 12.62
CA VAL A 231 0.40 -12.04 13.09
C VAL A 231 1.21 -11.27 14.11
N ASP A 232 1.45 -11.88 15.27
CA ASP A 232 2.20 -11.24 16.35
C ASP A 232 3.69 -11.09 16.08
N GLU A 233 4.39 -10.35 16.95
CA GLU A 233 5.83 -10.08 16.84
C GLU A 233 6.67 -11.36 16.61
N TYR A 234 6.23 -12.47 17.20
CA TYR A 234 6.92 -13.76 17.19
C TYR A 234 6.46 -14.68 16.06
N GLY A 235 5.56 -14.22 15.19
CA GLY A 235 5.06 -14.97 14.04
C GLY A 235 3.83 -15.83 14.33
N MET A 236 3.16 -15.64 15.48
CA MET A 236 1.99 -16.43 15.85
C MET A 236 0.70 -15.76 15.38
N PRO A 237 -0.28 -16.53 14.84
CA PRO A 237 -1.59 -15.99 14.48
C PRO A 237 -2.33 -15.41 15.70
N LYS A 238 -2.73 -14.14 15.64
CA LYS A 238 -3.45 -13.48 16.73
C LYS A 238 -4.97 -13.59 16.56
N ALA A 239 -5.61 -14.40 17.39
CA ALA A 239 -7.06 -14.43 17.50
C ALA A 239 -7.62 -13.20 18.26
N PRO A 240 -8.83 -12.72 17.91
CA PRO A 240 -9.68 -13.19 16.82
C PRO A 240 -9.28 -12.61 15.44
N LYS A 241 -8.40 -11.61 15.41
CA LYS A 241 -8.09 -10.80 14.21
C LYS A 241 -7.64 -11.64 13.01
N TYR A 242 -6.73 -12.59 13.19
CA TYR A 242 -6.26 -13.48 12.14
C TYR A 242 -7.40 -14.27 11.48
N GLY A 243 -8.19 -14.98 12.29
CA GLY A 243 -9.30 -15.80 11.80
C GLY A 243 -10.41 -14.97 11.17
N HIS A 244 -10.79 -13.86 11.82
CA HIS A 244 -11.85 -12.99 11.34
C HIS A 244 -11.51 -12.36 9.97
N LEU A 245 -10.26 -11.91 9.78
CA LEU A 245 -9.83 -11.35 8.50
C LEU A 245 -9.66 -12.42 7.42
N ARG A 246 -9.23 -13.63 7.77
CA ARG A 246 -9.23 -14.78 6.84
C ARG A 246 -10.64 -15.05 6.32
N ASP A 247 -11.63 -15.08 7.20
CA ASP A 247 -13.02 -15.37 6.82
C ASP A 247 -13.60 -14.24 5.97
N LEU A 248 -13.28 -12.98 6.28
CA LEU A 248 -13.55 -11.83 5.42
C LEU A 248 -12.95 -11.99 4.01
N HIS A 249 -11.68 -12.41 3.89
CA HIS A 249 -11.05 -12.62 2.58
C HIS A 249 -11.76 -13.69 1.77
N ASN A 250 -12.20 -14.77 2.42
CA ASN A 250 -12.98 -15.82 1.77
C ASN A 250 -14.31 -15.27 1.21
N VAL A 251 -14.98 -14.39 1.96
CA VAL A 251 -16.18 -13.68 1.49
C VAL A 251 -15.85 -12.77 0.30
N ILE A 252 -14.83 -11.91 0.40
CA ILE A 252 -14.46 -11.02 -0.72
C ILE A 252 -14.13 -11.84 -1.97
N LYS A 253 -13.43 -12.97 -1.81
CA LYS A 253 -13.08 -13.86 -2.90
C LYS A 253 -14.30 -14.54 -3.51
N SER A 254 -15.28 -14.99 -2.73
CA SER A 254 -16.52 -15.59 -3.26
C SER A 254 -17.35 -14.60 -4.07
N TYR A 255 -17.20 -13.30 -3.82
CA TYR A 255 -17.86 -12.22 -4.57
C TYR A 255 -16.94 -11.48 -5.55
N SER A 256 -15.73 -11.98 -5.84
CA SER A 256 -14.73 -11.23 -6.62
C SER A 256 -15.24 -10.81 -8.00
N ARG A 257 -16.04 -11.65 -8.66
CA ARG A 257 -16.64 -11.33 -9.96
C ARG A 257 -17.59 -10.13 -9.88
N ALA A 258 -18.37 -10.03 -8.80
CA ALA A 258 -19.27 -8.90 -8.59
C ALA A 258 -18.49 -7.60 -8.37
N PHE A 259 -17.42 -7.64 -7.57
CA PHE A 259 -16.56 -6.48 -7.33
C PHE A 259 -15.76 -6.03 -8.55
N LEU A 260 -15.31 -6.97 -9.40
CA LEU A 260 -14.43 -6.65 -10.53
C LEU A 260 -15.17 -6.38 -11.85
N GLU A 261 -16.31 -7.02 -12.09
CA GLU A 261 -17.04 -6.93 -13.38
C GLU A 261 -18.42 -6.27 -13.23
N GLY A 262 -18.96 -6.20 -12.02
CA GLY A 262 -20.32 -5.73 -11.76
C GLY A 262 -20.46 -4.22 -12.00
N LYS A 263 -21.59 -3.82 -12.59
CA LYS A 263 -21.97 -2.40 -12.62
C LYS A 263 -22.44 -2.01 -11.22
N GLN A 264 -21.70 -1.12 -10.59
CA GLN A 264 -22.02 -0.62 -9.28
C GLN A 264 -23.14 0.43 -9.34
N SER A 265 -24.07 0.37 -8.38
CA SER A 265 -25.04 1.44 -8.12
C SER A 265 -25.21 1.64 -6.63
N PHE A 266 -25.49 2.88 -6.22
CA PHE A 266 -25.66 3.25 -4.82
C PHE A 266 -27.08 3.74 -4.58
N GLU A 267 -27.65 3.33 -3.45
CA GLU A 267 -28.96 3.77 -3.00
C GLU A 267 -28.86 4.15 -1.52
N LEU A 268 -29.31 5.37 -1.19
CA LEU A 268 -29.43 5.84 0.18
C LEU A 268 -30.70 5.27 0.78
N LEU A 269 -30.58 4.51 1.87
CA LEU A 269 -31.71 3.90 2.56
C LEU A 269 -32.30 4.81 3.66
N GLY A 270 -31.65 5.95 3.94
CA GLY A 270 -32.01 6.87 5.02
C GLY A 270 -31.27 6.57 6.34
N GLN A 271 -31.30 7.51 7.28
CA GLN A 271 -30.68 7.38 8.62
C GLN A 271 -29.19 6.97 8.61
N GLY A 272 -28.41 7.46 7.62
CA GLY A 272 -26.99 7.12 7.49
C GLY A 272 -26.70 5.75 6.85
N HIS A 273 -27.74 4.99 6.47
CA HIS A 273 -27.58 3.72 5.78
C HIS A 273 -27.56 3.90 4.26
N ALA A 274 -26.72 3.12 3.59
CA ALA A 274 -26.64 3.07 2.14
C ALA A 274 -26.40 1.62 1.71
N THR A 275 -26.95 1.24 0.56
CA THR A 275 -26.68 -0.03 -0.10
C THR A 275 -25.87 0.18 -1.37
N SER A 276 -24.87 -0.69 -1.55
CA SER A 276 -24.11 -0.79 -2.80
C SER A 276 -24.54 -2.06 -3.51
N ARG A 277 -25.11 -1.93 -4.70
CA ARG A 277 -25.54 -3.06 -5.52
C ARG A 277 -24.53 -3.26 -6.65
N PHE A 278 -24.14 -4.52 -6.88
CA PHE A 278 -23.29 -4.91 -8.00
C PHE A 278 -24.13 -5.75 -8.96
N LEU A 279 -24.63 -5.12 -10.01
CA LEU A 279 -25.43 -5.80 -11.02
C LEU A 279 -24.50 -6.48 -12.02
N ARG A 280 -24.74 -7.77 -12.26
CA ARG A 280 -24.05 -8.50 -13.33
C ARG A 280 -24.33 -7.77 -14.63
N LYS A 281 -23.31 -7.45 -15.43
CA LYS A 281 -23.53 -7.06 -16.83
C LYS A 281 -24.28 -8.20 -17.48
N SER A 282 -25.57 -8.02 -17.77
CA SER A 282 -26.29 -8.93 -18.63
C SER A 282 -25.61 -8.84 -19.99
N TYR A 283 -24.86 -9.87 -20.37
CA TYR A 283 -24.71 -10.14 -21.79
C TYR A 283 -26.14 -10.35 -22.29
N ALA A 284 -26.59 -9.50 -23.21
CA ALA A 284 -27.97 -9.39 -23.67
C ALA A 284 -28.48 -10.62 -24.45
N TRP A 285 -28.00 -11.83 -24.14
CA TRP A 285 -28.29 -13.06 -24.89
C TRP A 285 -28.76 -14.25 -24.06
N LEU A 286 -28.93 -14.13 -22.75
CA LEU A 286 -29.64 -15.18 -21.99
C LEU A 286 -30.60 -14.55 -20.98
N SER A 287 -31.88 -14.64 -21.32
CA SER A 287 -33.05 -14.25 -20.54
C SER A 287 -33.16 -15.03 -19.24
N SER A 288 -33.07 -14.33 -18.10
CA SER A 288 -34.01 -14.35 -16.95
C SER A 288 -33.38 -13.63 -15.76
N PRO A 289 -34.01 -12.59 -15.17
CA PRO A 289 -33.47 -11.90 -14.02
C PRO A 289 -33.62 -12.75 -12.74
N THR A 290 -32.50 -13.18 -12.16
CA THR A 290 -32.47 -13.69 -10.78
C THR A 290 -32.14 -12.53 -9.85
N THR A 291 -33.14 -12.04 -9.12
CA THR A 291 -32.95 -11.06 -8.05
C THR A 291 -32.41 -11.80 -6.81
N ILE A 292 -31.17 -11.54 -6.43
CA ILE A 292 -30.63 -12.00 -5.14
C ILE A 292 -30.79 -10.83 -4.14
N GLN A 293 -31.80 -10.93 -3.27
CA GLN A 293 -31.91 -10.10 -2.07
C GLN A 293 -31.17 -10.80 -0.94
N GLY A 294 -30.01 -10.27 -0.56
CA GLY A 294 -29.38 -10.59 0.73
C GLY A 294 -29.78 -9.52 1.75
N ARG A 295 -30.53 -9.89 2.79
CA ARG A 295 -30.60 -9.11 4.03
C ARG A 295 -29.43 -9.56 4.90
N THR A 296 -28.60 -8.60 5.30
CA THR A 296 -27.69 -8.79 6.44
C THR A 296 -28.27 -7.96 7.56
N GLU A 297 -28.86 -8.61 8.56
CA GLU A 297 -29.11 -7.98 9.86
C GLU A 297 -27.77 -7.97 10.60
N LEU A 298 -27.36 -6.78 11.04
CA LEU A 298 -26.21 -6.55 11.94
C LEU A 298 -26.68 -6.69 13.39
#